data_AF-A0A811UQG5-F1
#
_entry.id   AF-A0A811UQG5-F1
#
_cell.length_a   1.000
_cell.length_b   1.000
_cell.length_c   1.000
_cell.angle_alpha   90.00
_cell.angle_beta   90.00
_cell.angle_gamma   90.00
#
_symmetry.space_group_name_H-M   'P 1'
#
loop_
_entity.id
_entity.type
_entity.pdbx_description
1 polymer ?
#
loop_
_entity_poly.entity_id
_entity_poly.type
_entity_poly.pdbx_seq_one_letter_code
_entity_poly.pdbx_strand_id
1 'polypeptide(L)'
;MWNQYEAALQGSHKTNNVSEGRHNRFALLFGKHHPDLYSLLREFQKEQADTEVSIAEISLGKSVKAAPKRKWITIQKRLQGIVANYEHYRRNQDILTYLR
;
A
#
# COMPACT_ATOMS: atom_id res chain seq x y z
N MET A 1 -4.14 3.01 -4.49
CA MET A 1 -4.88 3.20 -5.76
C MET A 1 -6.11 4.04 -5.45
N TRP A 2 -6.47 5.00 -6.31
CA TRP A 2 -7.60 5.91 -6.05
C TRP A 2 -8.96 5.21 -6.18
N ASN A 3 -9.05 4.22 -7.08
CA ASN A 3 -10.23 3.39 -7.26
C ASN A 3 -10.26 2.26 -6.21
N GLN A 4 -11.16 2.39 -5.22
CA GLN A 4 -11.32 1.40 -4.15
C GLN A 4 -11.95 0.09 -4.61
N TYR A 5 -12.75 0.12 -5.69
CA TYR A 5 -13.34 -1.09 -6.27
C TYR A 5 -12.26 -1.97 -6.90
N GLU A 6 -11.41 -1.38 -7.75
CA GLU A 6 -10.26 -2.08 -8.34
C GLU A 6 -9.24 -2.50 -7.28
N ALA A 7 -8.97 -1.62 -6.31
CA ALA A 7 -8.05 -1.93 -5.23
C ALA A 7 -8.49 -3.15 -4.42
N ALA A 8 -9.79 -3.25 -4.14
CA ALA A 8 -10.39 -4.39 -3.46
C ALA A 8 -10.28 -5.65 -4.31
N LEU A 9 -10.66 -5.63 -5.59
CA LEU A 9 -10.53 -6.79 -6.49
C LEU A 9 -9.10 -7.32 -6.55
N GLN A 10 -8.11 -6.43 -6.74
CA GLN A 10 -6.71 -6.80 -6.85
C GLN A 10 -6.06 -7.16 -5.50
N GLY A 11 -6.78 -6.99 -4.38
CA GLY A 11 -6.23 -7.25 -3.04
C GLY A 11 -5.10 -6.32 -2.64
N SER A 12 -5.03 -5.15 -3.28
CA SER A 12 -3.99 -4.16 -3.05
C SER A 12 -4.18 -3.41 -1.72
N HIS A 13 -3.19 -2.60 -1.36
CA HIS A 13 -3.26 -1.76 -0.16
C HIS A 13 -4.41 -0.75 -0.25
N LYS A 14 -5.20 -0.67 0.83
CA LYS A 14 -6.34 0.26 0.96
C LYS A 14 -5.92 1.66 1.36
N THR A 15 -4.80 1.76 2.08
CA THR A 15 -4.25 3.03 2.54
C THR A 15 -3.00 3.38 1.74
N ASN A 16 -2.76 4.67 1.62
CA ASN A 16 -1.56 5.28 1.06
C ASN A 16 -0.43 5.40 2.11
N ASN A 17 -0.51 4.72 3.26
CA ASN A 17 0.47 4.81 4.37
C ASN A 17 1.93 4.65 3.92
N VAL A 18 2.18 3.83 2.91
CA VAL A 18 3.54 3.66 2.33
C VAL A 18 4.01 4.97 1.69
N SER A 19 3.16 5.60 0.88
CA SER A 19 3.43 6.89 0.26
C SER A 19 3.50 8.01 1.30
N GLU A 20 2.60 8.02 2.29
CA GLU A 20 2.62 9.00 3.38
C GLU A 20 3.87 8.90 4.23
N GLY A 21 4.32 7.68 4.56
CA GLY A 21 5.57 7.46 5.27
C GLY A 21 6.78 7.97 4.49
N ARG A 22 6.81 7.74 3.16
CA ARG A 22 7.85 8.28 2.27
C ARG A 22 7.80 9.80 2.21
N HIS A 23 6.61 10.39 2.08
CA HIS A 23 6.43 11.85 2.07
C HIS A 23 6.80 12.48 3.42
N ASN A 24 6.50 11.83 4.53
CA ASN A 24 6.88 12.30 5.86
C ASN A 24 8.41 12.28 6.04
N ARG A 25 9.07 11.19 5.61
CA ARG A 25 10.54 11.12 5.58
C ARG A 25 11.13 12.22 4.70
N PHE A 26 10.53 12.46 3.54
CA PHE A 26 10.93 13.54 2.65
C PHE A 26 10.76 14.92 3.32
N ALA A 27 9.62 15.20 3.94
CA ALA A 27 9.37 16.44 4.66
C ALA A 27 10.40 16.67 5.79
N LEU A 28 10.78 15.63 6.53
CA LEU A 28 11.84 15.69 7.55
C LEU A 28 13.22 16.02 6.95
N LEU A 29 13.50 15.58 5.72
CA LEU A 29 14.76 15.87 5.03
C LEU A 29 14.85 17.33 4.57
N PHE A 30 13.76 17.88 4.05
CA PHE A 30 13.67 19.27 3.58
C PHE A 30 13.39 20.28 4.70
N GLY A 31 12.77 19.85 5.80
CA GLY A 31 12.44 20.70 6.95
C GLY A 31 13.61 21.03 7.87
N LYS A 32 14.85 20.66 7.51
CA LYS A 32 16.05 21.04 8.25
C LYS A 32 16.29 22.55 8.07
N HIS A 33 16.76 23.22 9.11
CA HIS A 33 17.01 24.67 9.10
C HIS A 33 17.97 25.12 7.99
N HIS A 34 18.93 24.25 7.61
CA HIS A 34 19.82 24.44 6.47
C HIS A 34 20.01 23.12 5.71
N PRO A 35 19.09 22.77 4.79
CA PRO A 35 19.24 21.59 3.97
C PRO A 35 20.25 21.90 2.86
N ASP A 36 21.45 21.33 2.96
CA ASP A 36 22.43 21.37 1.87
C ASP A 36 22.17 20.25 0.86
N LEU A 37 22.41 20.52 -0.43
CA LEU A 37 22.23 19.60 -1.54
C LEU A 37 22.99 18.29 -1.32
N TYR A 38 24.19 18.36 -0.75
CA TYR A 38 24.98 17.17 -0.46
C TYR A 38 24.34 16.29 0.62
N SER A 39 23.70 16.91 1.61
CA SER A 39 22.96 16.19 2.65
C SER A 39 21.70 15.53 2.10
N LEU A 40 21.02 16.18 1.15
CA LEU A 40 19.89 15.59 0.43
C LEU A 40 20.31 14.38 -0.40
N LEU A 41 21.38 14.51 -1.19
CA LEU A 41 21.93 13.43 -2.03
C LEU A 41 22.27 12.18 -1.24
N ARG A 42 22.91 12.33 -0.07
CA ARG A 42 23.22 11.19 0.82
C ARG A 42 21.97 10.46 1.31
N GLU A 43 20.91 11.20 1.60
CA GLU A 43 19.68 10.61 2.12
C GLU A 43 18.86 9.90 1.02
N PHE A 44 18.96 10.37 -0.23
CA PHE A 44 18.48 9.62 -1.39
C PHE A 44 19.29 8.35 -1.64
N GLN A 45 20.62 8.41 -1.55
CA GLN A 45 21.47 7.21 -1.70
C GLN A 45 21.13 6.14 -0.66
N LYS A 46 20.89 6.53 0.60
CA LYS A 46 20.43 5.61 1.65
C LYS A 46 19.09 4.99 1.33
N GLU A 47 18.09 5.78 0.91
CA GLU A 47 16.77 5.25 0.54
C GLU A 47 16.83 4.28 -0.64
N GLN A 48 17.69 4.57 -1.63
CA GLN A 48 17.92 3.70 -2.77
C GLN A 48 18.54 2.38 -2.32
N ALA A 49 19.60 2.42 -1.50
CA ALA A 49 20.25 1.23 -0.95
C ALA A 49 19.26 0.38 -0.13
N ASP A 50 18.47 0.98 0.75
CA ASP A 50 17.45 0.28 1.54
C ASP A 50 16.39 -0.39 0.65
N THR A 51 16.01 0.29 -0.45
CA THR A 51 15.05 -0.24 -1.42
C THR A 51 15.63 -1.42 -2.19
N GLU A 52 16.88 -1.35 -2.62
CA GLU A 52 17.58 -2.43 -3.33
C GLU A 52 17.75 -3.67 -2.44
N VAL A 53 18.15 -3.47 -1.18
CA VAL A 53 18.22 -4.54 -0.18
C VAL A 53 16.85 -5.19 0.00
N SER A 54 15.79 -4.39 0.14
CA SER A 54 14.42 -4.90 0.23
C SER A 54 14.02 -5.74 -0.99
N ILE A 55 14.36 -5.30 -2.20
CA ILE A 55 14.06 -6.04 -3.44
C ILE A 55 14.84 -7.37 -3.48
N ALA A 56 16.12 -7.35 -3.11
CA ALA A 56 16.96 -8.54 -3.07
C ALA A 56 16.45 -9.57 -2.05
N GLU A 57 16.05 -9.12 -0.86
CA GLU A 57 15.46 -9.98 0.16
C GLU A 57 14.12 -10.60 -0.28
N ILE A 58 13.24 -9.81 -0.91
CA ILE A 58 11.99 -10.34 -1.51
C ILE A 58 12.31 -11.40 -2.57
N SER A 59 13.32 -11.15 -3.41
CA SER A 59 13.74 -12.08 -4.47
C SER A 59 14.29 -13.39 -3.91
N LEU A 60 14.89 -13.35 -2.72
CA LEU A 60 15.33 -14.51 -1.95
C LEU A 60 14.19 -15.20 -1.17
N GLY A 61 12.94 -14.73 -1.32
CA GLY A 61 11.78 -15.26 -0.59
C GLY A 61 11.73 -14.85 0.88
N LYS A 62 12.57 -13.91 1.32
CA LYS A 62 12.54 -13.39 2.68
C LYS A 62 11.38 -12.41 2.85
N SER A 63 10.78 -12.43 4.04
CA SER A 63 9.76 -11.45 4.42
C SER A 63 10.43 -10.16 4.89
N VAL A 64 10.42 -9.14 4.04
CA VAL A 64 11.02 -7.82 4.34
C VAL A 64 10.18 -6.97 5.29
N LYS A 65 8.89 -7.29 5.41
CA LYS A 65 7.95 -6.58 6.30
C LYS A 65 7.19 -7.57 7.16
N ALA A 66 6.77 -7.11 8.34
CA ALA A 66 5.90 -7.88 9.19
C ALA A 66 4.59 -8.20 8.45
N ALA A 67 4.16 -9.46 8.52
CA ALA A 67 2.89 -9.86 7.94
C ALA A 67 1.74 -9.05 8.54
N PRO A 68 0.73 -8.66 7.74
CA PRO A 68 -0.42 -7.93 8.26
C PRO A 68 -1.17 -8.78 9.29
N LYS A 69 -1.71 -8.13 10.33
CA LYS A 69 -2.50 -8.83 11.36
C LYS A 69 -3.65 -9.62 10.71
N ARG A 70 -3.93 -10.81 11.24
CA ARG A 70 -4.97 -11.73 10.72
C ARG A 70 -6.32 -11.05 10.49
N LYS A 71 -6.76 -10.17 11.41
CA LYS A 71 -7.97 -9.35 11.27
C LYS A 71 -8.04 -8.62 9.92
N TRP A 72 -6.94 -7.98 9.51
CA TRP A 72 -6.87 -7.21 8.26
C TRP A 72 -6.92 -8.10 7.03
N ILE A 73 -6.25 -9.25 7.09
CA ILE A 73 -6.31 -10.27 6.02
C ILE A 73 -7.75 -10.79 5.86
N THR A 74 -8.42 -11.11 6.95
CA THR A 74 -9.81 -11.58 6.93
C THR A 74 -10.75 -10.54 6.33
N ILE A 75 -10.61 -9.27 6.73
CA ILE A 75 -11.41 -8.16 6.18
C ILE A 75 -11.11 -7.96 4.69
N GLN A 76 -9.85 -8.04 4.27
CA GLN A 76 -9.43 -7.96 2.86
C GLN A 76 -10.13 -9.03 2.02
N LYS A 77 -10.07 -10.29 2.45
CA LYS A 77 -10.68 -11.43 1.76
C LYS A 77 -12.20 -11.30 1.67
N ARG A 78 -12.86 -10.86 2.75
CA ARG A 78 -14.31 -10.64 2.75
C ARG A 78 -14.70 -9.57 1.73
N LEU A 79 -14.00 -8.43 1.72
CA LEU A 79 -14.25 -7.36 0.76
C LEU A 79 -14.01 -7.80 -0.68
N GLN A 80 -12.93 -8.53 -0.94
CA GLN A 80 -12.68 -9.15 -2.25
C GLN A 80 -13.85 -10.01 -2.71
N GLY A 81 -14.37 -10.89 -1.83
CA GLY A 81 -15.51 -11.75 -2.15
C GLY A 81 -16.79 -10.97 -2.44
N ILE A 82 -17.08 -9.90 -1.69
CA ILE A 82 -18.25 -9.04 -1.94
C ILE A 82 -18.10 -8.35 -3.30
N VAL A 83 -16.95 -7.71 -3.54
CA VAL A 83 -16.71 -6.93 -4.75
C VAL A 83 -16.68 -7.83 -6.00
N ALA A 84 -16.12 -9.04 -5.91
CA ALA A 84 -16.12 -10.00 -7.01
C ALA A 84 -17.54 -10.40 -7.46
N ASN A 85 -18.52 -10.36 -6.56
CA ASN A 85 -19.91 -10.71 -6.86
C ASN A 85 -20.76 -9.50 -7.31
N TYR A 86 -20.18 -8.30 -7.38
CA TYR A 86 -20.91 -7.08 -7.74
C TYR A 86 -21.67 -7.20 -9.07
N GLU A 87 -21.04 -7.75 -10.11
CA GLU A 87 -21.66 -7.90 -11.43
C GLU A 87 -22.88 -8.85 -11.41
N HIS A 88 -22.90 -9.84 -10.52
CA HIS A 88 -24.06 -10.72 -10.33
C HIS A 88 -25.24 -9.95 -9.71
N TYR A 89 -25.00 -9.19 -8.64
CA TYR A 89 -26.04 -8.36 -8.02
C TYR A 89 -26.56 -7.27 -8.95
N ARG A 90 -25.67 -6.65 -9.73
CA ARG A 90 -26.03 -5.64 -10.73
C ARG A 90 -26.95 -6.20 -11.82
N ARG A 91 -26.65 -7.40 -12.34
CA ARG A 91 -27.48 -8.06 -13.36
C ARG A 91 -28.85 -8.46 -12.84
N ASN A 92 -28.93 -8.91 -11.59
CA ASN A 92 -30.19 -9.35 -10.98
C ASN A 92 -31.02 -8.20 -10.38
N GLN A 93 -30.59 -6.93 -10.57
CA GLN A 93 -31.18 -5.73 -9.96
C GLN A 93 -31.28 -5.78 -8.42
N ASP A 94 -30.45 -6.61 -7.77
CA ASP A 94 -30.44 -6.81 -6.32
C ASP A 94 -29.29 -6.02 -5.66
N ILE A 95 -29.27 -4.72 -5.95
CA ILE A 95 -28.25 -3.79 -5.45
C ILE A 95 -28.37 -3.60 -3.94
N LEU A 96 -29.58 -3.72 -3.37
CA LEU A 96 -29.79 -3.56 -1.94
C LEU A 96 -29.11 -4.66 -1.12
N THR A 97 -29.06 -5.89 -1.62
CA THR A 97 -28.32 -6.99 -0.98
C THR A 97 -26.81 -6.77 -1.06
N TYR A 98 -26.31 -6.14 -2.12
CA TYR A 98 -24.90 -5.78 -2.24
C TYR A 98 -24.46 -4.68 -1.26
N LEU A 99 -25.36 -3.74 -0.92
CA LEU A 99 -25.06 -2.61 -0.02
C LEU A 99 -25.21 -2.94 1.48
N ARG A 100 -25.69 -4.15 1.83
CA ARG A 100 -25.80 -4.65 3.21
C ARG A 100 -24.53 -5.33 3.69
#